data_AF-A0A976X4Q9-F1
#
_entry.id   AF-A0A976X4Q9-F1
#
_cell.length_a   1.000
_cell.length_b   1.000
_cell.length_c   1.000
_cell.angle_alpha   90.00
_cell.angle_beta   90.00
_cell.angle_gamma   90.00
#
_symmetry.space_group_name_H-M   'P 1'
#
loop_
_entity.id
_entity.type
_entity.pdbx_description
1 polymer ?
#
loop_
_entity_poly.entity_id
_entity_poly.type
_entity_poly.pdbx_seq_one_letter_code
_entity_poly.pdbx_strand_id
1 'polypeptide(L)' 'MISLSREHGMTVASISKWVKDREVISTEDGNVTNSEFRALKKKLAQVEDKHDIL' A
#
# COMPACT_ATOMS: atom_id res chain seq x y z
N MET A 1 23.64 7.85 -17.86
CA MET A 1 22.31 7.39 -17.41
C MET A 1 21.88 8.29 -16.27
N ILE A 2 20.88 9.16 -16.44
CA ILE A 2 20.34 9.97 -15.34
C ILE A 2 19.45 9.05 -14.50
N SER A 3 19.60 9.06 -13.18
CA SER A 3 18.75 8.27 -12.30
C SER A 3 17.40 8.97 -12.12
N LEU A 4 16.30 8.22 -12.14
CA LEU A 4 14.93 8.70 -11.86
C LEU A 4 14.85 9.54 -10.57
N SER A 5 15.66 9.17 -9.56
CA SER A 5 15.79 9.94 -8.32
C SER A 5 16.28 11.37 -8.53
N ARG A 6 17.26 11.56 -9.42
CA ARG A 6 17.86 12.86 -9.72
C ARG A 6 16.99 13.67 -10.69
N GLU A 7 16.32 13.00 -11.62
CA GLU A 7 15.43 13.62 -12.60
C GLU A 7 14.17 14.19 -11.95
N HIS A 8 13.57 13.46 -11.01
CA HIS A 8 12.34 13.87 -10.34
C HIS A 8 12.55 14.47 -8.95
N GLY A 9 13.80 14.69 -8.52
CA GLY A 9 14.11 15.19 -7.18
C GLY A 9 13.61 14.29 -6.03
N MET A 10 13.43 13.00 -6.31
CA MET A 10 12.92 12.02 -5.35
C MET A 10 14.05 11.17 -4.79
N THR A 11 13.96 10.82 -3.51
CA THR A 11 14.91 9.85 -2.95
C THR A 11 14.66 8.46 -3.53
N VAL A 12 15.71 7.65 -3.66
CA VAL A 12 15.59 6.24 -4.07
C VAL A 12 14.65 5.48 -3.12
N ALA A 13 14.71 5.78 -1.82
CA ALA A 13 13.81 5.19 -0.82
C ALA A 13 12.33 5.49 -1.10
N SER A 14 12.00 6.72 -1.50
CA SER A 14 10.63 7.11 -1.89
C SER A 14 10.15 6.31 -3.10
N ILE A 15 11.00 6.16 -4.11
CA ILE A 15 10.70 5.38 -5.32
C ILE A 15 10.49 3.91 -4.96
N SER A 16 11.38 3.31 -4.16
CA SER A 16 11.25 1.93 -3.71
C SER A 16 9.97 1.69 -2.91
N LYS A 17 9.56 2.66 -2.07
CA LYS A 17 8.29 2.59 -1.34
C LYS A 17 7.10 2.59 -2.28
N TRP A 18 7.11 3.43 -3.32
CA TRP A 18 6.04 3.49 -4.31
C TRP A 18 5.91 2.19 -5.12
N VAL A 19 7.05 1.61 -5.50
CA VAL A 19 7.07 0.30 -6.18
C VAL A 19 6.43 -0.77 -5.29
N LYS A 20 6.83 -0.85 -4.03
CA LYS A 20 6.26 -1.82 -3.06
C LYS A 20 4.78 -1.60 -2.78
N ASP A 21 4.33 -0.35 -2.70
CA ASP A 21 2.93 -0.05 -2.43
C ASP A 21 2.02 -0.41 -3.62
N ARG A 22 2.54 -0.38 -4.86
CA ARG A 22 1.84 -0.78 -6.09
C ARG A 22 2.09 -2.22 -6.51
N GLU A 23 2.89 -2.96 -5.76
CA GLU A 23 3.13 -4.37 -6.01
C GLU A 23 1.80 -5.14 -5.89
N VAL A 24 1.46 -5.86 -6.94
CA VAL A 24 0.23 -6.64 -7.03
C VAL A 24 0.51 -8.02 -6.45
N ILE A 25 -0.24 -8.39 -5.42
CA ILE A 25 -0.20 -9.69 -4.76
C ILE A 25 -1.43 -10.46 -5.25
N SER A 26 -1.21 -11.60 -5.89
CA SER A 26 -2.28 -12.52 -6.25
C SER A 26 -2.70 -13.32 -5.03
N THR A 27 -3.97 -13.22 -4.66
CA THR A 27 -4.63 -14.00 -3.62
C THR A 27 -5.69 -14.92 -4.25
N GLU A 28 -6.28 -15.80 -3.45
CA GLU A 28 -7.35 -16.71 -3.91
C GLU A 28 -8.58 -15.96 -4.43
N ASP A 29 -8.84 -14.75 -3.92
CA ASP A 29 -9.97 -13.90 -4.29
C ASP A 29 -9.67 -12.93 -5.44
N GLY A 30 -8.44 -12.92 -5.96
CA GLY A 30 -8.01 -12.06 -7.06
C GLY A 30 -6.71 -11.31 -6.76
N ASN A 31 -6.49 -10.20 -7.48
CA ASN A 31 -5.26 -9.42 -7.37
C ASN A 31 -5.46 -8.22 -6.46
N VAL A 32 -4.61 -8.06 -5.44
CA VAL A 32 -4.70 -6.97 -4.45
C VAL A 32 -3.36 -6.27 -4.32
N THR A 33 -3.37 -4.94 -4.28
CA THR A 33 -2.18 -4.14 -3.97
C THR A 33 -1.98 -3.98 -2.46
N ASN A 34 -0.73 -3.75 -2.05
CA ASN A 34 -0.41 -3.41 -0.65
C ASN A 34 -1.22 -2.20 -0.13
N SER A 35 -1.52 -1.21 -1.00
CA SER A 35 -2.38 -0.08 -0.63
C SER A 35 -3.82 -0.48 -0.32
N GLU A 36 -4.41 -1.36 -1.12
CA GLU A 36 -5.77 -1.85 -0.92
C GLU A 36 -5.85 -2.73 0.32
N PHE A 37 -4.86 -3.61 0.52
CA PHE A 37 -4.77 -4.42 1.74
C PHE A 37 -4.72 -3.57 3.01
N ARG A 38 -3.92 -2.50 3.03
CA ARG A 38 -3.87 -1.56 4.17
C ARG A 38 -5.20 -0.83 4.37
N ALA A 39 -5.87 -0.44 3.30
CA ALA A 39 -7.18 0.21 3.37
C ALA A 39 -8.24 -0.74 3.95
N LEU A 40 -8.22 -2.01 3.53
CA LEU A 40 -9.10 -3.05 4.07
C LEU A 40 -8.82 -3.29 5.56
N LYS A 41 -7.55 -3.43 5.96
CA LYS A 41 -7.16 -3.59 7.36
C LYS A 41 -7.64 -2.41 8.24
N LYS A 42 -7.55 -1.18 7.72
CA LYS A 42 -8.04 0.01 8.43
C LYS A 42 -9.56 -0.01 8.57
N LYS A 43 -10.30 -0.42 7.53
CA LYS A 43 -11.76 -0.56 7.58
C LYS A 43 -12.17 -1.66 8.56
N LEU A 44 -11.47 -2.78 8.59
CA LEU A 44 -11.73 -3.88 9.52
C LEU A 44 -11.58 -3.40 10.97
N ALA A 45 -10.46 -2.76 11.31
CA ALA A 45 -10.24 -2.20 12.64
C ALA A 45 -11.34 -1.18 13.05
N GLN A 46 -11.79 -0.33 12.12
CA GLN A 46 -12.89 0.60 12.39
C GLN A 46 -14.25 -0.08 12.61
N VAL A 47 -14.46 -1.25 12.01
CA VAL A 47 -15.69 -2.04 12.20
C VAL A 47 -15.60 -2.79 13.54
N GLU A 48 -14.46 -3.38 13.85
CA GLU A 48 -14.19 -4.02 15.15
C GLU A 48 -14.35 -3.02 16.29
N ASP A 49 -13.75 -1.83 16.20
CA ASP A 49 -13.91 -0.76 17.19
C ASP A 49 -15.38 -0.36 17.37
N LYS A 50 -16.20 -0.37 16.31
CA LYS A 50 -17.64 -0.06 16.42
C LYS A 50 -18.44 -1.20 17.04
N HIS A 51 -17.96 -2.44 16.92
CA HIS A 51 -18.64 -3.63 17.39
C HIS A 51 -18.31 -3.93 18.86
N ASP A 52 -17.12 -3.54 19.33
CA ASP A 52 -16.72 -3.61 20.75
C ASP A 52 -17.35 -2.50 21.61
N ILE A 53 -17.97 -1.49 20.98
CA ILE A 53 -18.74 -0.42 21.66
C ILE A 53 -20.23 -0.83 21.89
N LEU A 54 -20.68 -1.96 21.32
CA LEU A 54 -22.04 -2.51 21.49
C LEU A 54 -22.08 -3.69 22.46
#